data_AF-A0A6H9YQV1-F1
#
_entry.id   AF-A0A6H9YQV1-F1
#
_cell.length_a   1.000
_cell.length_b   1.000
_cell.length_c   1.000
_cell.angle_alpha   90.00
_cell.angle_beta   90.00
_cell.angle_gamma   90.00
#
_symmetry.space_group_name_H-M   'P 1'
#
loop_
_entity.id
_entity.type
_entity.pdbx_description
1 polymer ?
#
loop_
_entity_poly.entity_id
_entity_poly.type
_entity_poly.pdbx_seq_one_letter_code
_entity_poly.pdbx_strand_id
1 'polypeptide(L)'
;MADASPSRLLAQAGREVLRPMGLKQRGRSRTWLDDHDWWVVVVEFQPSAWSQGSHLNVGVMWLWSAKDFISFDFADGGSPRTVGHIGFQDQAQFAEVAHDLAETAAEQVNDFRERFSSLNAVSEQLTSRLSEKPGVWDWYHAAVAAGLAGDVATSRGAFEKVLDERDALSPDWLTELCERIATPYHLLDDRNAFRSWARAEVLAARELLKLGPPSSTDPLPPAPARPGENHMSPPPQ
;
A
#
# COMPACT_ATOMS: atom_id res chain seq x y z
N MET A 1 -31.46 -26.19 -3.21
CA MET A 1 -30.21 -25.52 -2.80
C MET A 1 -30.47 -24.03 -2.89
N ALA A 2 -30.14 -23.24 -1.87
CA ALA A 2 -30.36 -21.79 -1.97
C ALA A 2 -29.32 -21.19 -2.94
N ASP A 3 -29.77 -20.47 -3.96
CA ASP A 3 -28.90 -19.84 -4.96
C ASP A 3 -27.79 -19.02 -4.29
N ALA A 4 -26.55 -19.22 -4.73
CA ALA A 4 -25.42 -18.49 -4.19
C ALA A 4 -25.41 -17.06 -4.73
N SER A 5 -25.46 -16.07 -3.85
CA SER A 5 -25.39 -14.67 -4.28
C SER A 5 -24.00 -14.32 -4.85
N PRO A 6 -23.89 -13.29 -5.70
CA PRO A 6 -22.61 -12.84 -6.25
C PRO A 6 -21.53 -12.63 -5.17
N SER A 7 -21.93 -12.07 -4.01
CA SER A 7 -21.03 -11.88 -2.86
C SER A 7 -20.48 -13.18 -2.31
N ARG A 8 -21.28 -14.26 -2.28
CA ARG A 8 -20.85 -15.57 -1.77
C ARG A 8 -19.88 -16.24 -2.75
N LEU A 9 -20.13 -16.12 -4.05
CA LEU A 9 -19.25 -16.65 -5.10
C LEU A 9 -17.87 -15.97 -5.04
N LEU A 10 -17.81 -14.64 -4.95
CA LEU A 10 -16.55 -13.89 -4.77
C LEU A 10 -15.83 -14.25 -3.46
N ALA A 11 -16.57 -14.40 -2.36
CA ALA A 11 -15.98 -14.79 -1.09
C ALA A 11 -15.47 -16.25 -1.11
N GLN A 12 -16.07 -17.12 -1.91
CA GLN A 12 -15.62 -18.49 -2.12
C GLN A 12 -14.34 -18.49 -2.98
N ALA A 13 -14.35 -17.84 -4.14
CA ALA A 13 -13.19 -17.74 -5.02
C ALA A 13 -11.98 -17.12 -4.29
N GLY A 14 -12.17 -16.04 -3.52
CA GLY A 14 -11.09 -15.48 -2.71
C GLY A 14 -10.55 -16.45 -1.65
N ARG A 15 -11.38 -17.34 -1.09
CA ARG A 15 -10.91 -18.39 -0.16
C ARG A 15 -10.15 -19.50 -0.86
N GLU A 16 -10.49 -19.79 -2.10
CA GLU A 16 -9.86 -20.85 -2.90
C GLU A 16 -8.52 -20.38 -3.47
N VAL A 17 -8.41 -19.12 -3.89
CA VAL A 17 -7.23 -18.58 -4.57
C VAL A 17 -6.34 -17.74 -3.63
N LEU A 18 -6.91 -16.73 -2.96
CA LEU A 18 -6.12 -15.74 -2.21
C LEU A 18 -5.70 -16.24 -0.82
N ARG A 19 -6.57 -17.00 -0.14
CA ARG A 19 -6.28 -17.50 1.20
C ARG A 19 -5.07 -18.45 1.25
N PRO A 20 -4.88 -19.40 0.32
CA PRO A 20 -3.66 -20.21 0.26
C PRO A 20 -2.38 -19.38 0.08
N MET A 21 -2.46 -18.20 -0.54
CA MET A 21 -1.34 -17.27 -0.66
C MET A 21 -1.04 -16.48 0.62
N GLY A 22 -1.86 -16.63 1.67
CA GLY A 22 -1.70 -15.95 2.96
C GLY A 22 -2.61 -14.74 3.17
N LEU A 23 -3.41 -14.34 2.17
CA LEU A 23 -4.28 -13.17 2.30
C LEU A 23 -5.42 -13.43 3.30
N LYS A 24 -5.75 -12.40 4.05
CA LYS A 24 -6.81 -12.44 5.07
C LYS A 24 -8.02 -11.62 4.63
N GLN A 25 -9.19 -12.24 4.70
CA GLN A 25 -10.46 -11.54 4.46
C GLN A 25 -10.73 -10.53 5.59
N ARG A 26 -11.07 -9.29 5.24
CA ARG A 26 -11.42 -8.26 6.24
C ARG A 26 -12.85 -8.48 6.75
N GLY A 27 -12.96 -9.26 7.83
CA GLY A 27 -14.26 -9.62 8.41
C GLY A 27 -15.12 -10.43 7.43
N ARG A 28 -16.29 -9.91 7.07
CA ARG A 28 -17.21 -10.51 6.09
C ARG A 28 -17.29 -9.70 4.79
N SER A 29 -16.39 -8.72 4.59
CA SER A 29 -16.41 -7.86 3.41
C SER A 29 -15.90 -8.59 2.16
N ARG A 30 -15.97 -7.91 1.02
CA ARG A 30 -15.36 -8.34 -0.25
C ARG A 30 -13.88 -7.91 -0.38
N THR A 31 -13.23 -7.58 0.74
CA THR A 31 -11.86 -7.08 0.79
C THR A 31 -10.94 -8.13 1.38
N TRP A 32 -9.79 -8.32 0.77
CA TRP A 32 -8.71 -9.20 1.20
C TRP A 32 -7.43 -8.39 1.33
N LEU A 33 -6.65 -8.68 2.38
CA LEU A 33 -5.43 -7.96 2.72
C LEU A 33 -4.24 -8.93 2.71
N ASP A 34 -3.17 -8.53 2.05
CA ASP A 34 -1.85 -9.13 2.13
C ASP A 34 -0.96 -8.21 2.98
N ASP A 35 -0.75 -8.57 4.25
CA ASP A 35 -0.08 -7.70 5.23
C ASP A 35 1.43 -7.98 5.29
N HIS A 36 2.23 -6.96 4.96
CA HIS A 36 3.70 -7.00 4.92
C HIS A 36 4.32 -6.09 5.99
N ASP A 37 3.68 -5.98 7.14
CA ASP A 37 4.07 -5.20 8.33
C ASP A 37 3.99 -3.67 8.20
N TRP A 38 4.55 -3.10 7.13
CA TRP A 38 4.64 -1.65 6.89
C TRP A 38 3.94 -1.19 5.60
N TRP A 39 3.44 -2.14 4.81
CA TRP A 39 2.58 -1.91 3.65
C TRP A 39 1.62 -3.09 3.50
N VAL A 40 0.54 -2.89 2.75
CA VAL A 40 -0.51 -3.89 2.57
C VAL A 40 -0.96 -3.90 1.10
N VAL A 41 -1.07 -5.09 0.48
CA VAL A 41 -1.86 -5.22 -0.75
C VAL A 41 -3.33 -5.29 -0.38
N VAL A 42 -4.13 -4.44 -1.01
CA VAL A 42 -5.58 -4.39 -0.87
C VAL A 42 -6.18 -4.98 -2.13
N VAL A 43 -6.91 -6.09 -1.99
CA VAL A 43 -7.77 -6.65 -3.04
C VAL A 43 -9.21 -6.39 -2.66
N GLU A 44 -9.98 -5.72 -3.51
CA GLU A 44 -11.39 -5.45 -3.27
C GLU A 44 -12.24 -5.85 -4.48
N PHE A 45 -13.17 -6.79 -4.27
CA PHE A 45 -14.22 -7.09 -5.24
C PHE A 45 -15.36 -6.06 -5.08
N GLN A 46 -15.16 -4.87 -5.65
CA GLN A 46 -16.05 -3.72 -5.42
C GLN A 46 -17.42 -3.93 -6.07
N PRO A 47 -18.53 -3.81 -5.33
CA PRO A 47 -19.87 -3.84 -5.91
C PRO A 47 -20.17 -2.58 -6.74
N SER A 48 -21.12 -2.69 -7.66
CA SER A 48 -21.74 -1.53 -8.32
C SER A 48 -23.06 -1.17 -7.63
N ALA A 49 -23.38 0.12 -7.57
CA ALA A 49 -24.67 0.59 -7.08
C ALA A 49 -25.81 0.38 -8.11
N TRP A 50 -25.47 0.20 -9.38
CA TRP A 50 -26.43 0.18 -10.50
C TRP A 50 -26.80 -1.23 -10.96
N SER A 51 -25.93 -2.21 -10.71
CA SER A 51 -26.08 -3.57 -11.20
C SER A 51 -25.42 -4.58 -10.26
N GLN A 52 -26.00 -5.78 -10.18
CA GLN A 52 -25.33 -6.90 -9.51
C GLN A 52 -24.08 -7.29 -10.30
N GLY A 53 -23.02 -7.62 -9.58
CA GLY A 53 -21.73 -7.98 -10.17
C GLY A 53 -20.57 -7.53 -9.32
N SER A 54 -19.42 -7.36 -9.97
CA SER A 54 -18.22 -6.83 -9.33
C SER A 54 -17.31 -6.14 -10.32
N HIS A 55 -16.58 -5.17 -9.82
CA HIS A 55 -15.28 -4.80 -10.35
C HIS A 55 -14.19 -5.55 -9.57
N LEU A 56 -12.94 -5.45 -10.04
CA LEU A 56 -11.76 -5.78 -9.25
C LEU A 56 -10.92 -4.54 -9.03
N ASN A 57 -10.62 -4.27 -7.77
CA ASN A 57 -9.59 -3.31 -7.37
C ASN A 57 -8.41 -4.05 -6.74
N VAL A 58 -7.19 -3.75 -7.19
CA VAL A 58 -5.96 -4.20 -6.54
C VAL A 58 -4.98 -3.03 -6.46
N GLY A 59 -4.39 -2.81 -5.30
CA GLY A 59 -3.35 -1.81 -5.11
C GLY A 59 -2.70 -1.94 -3.76
N VAL A 60 -1.79 -1.02 -3.46
CA VAL A 60 -0.98 -1.01 -2.25
C VAL A 60 -1.34 0.19 -1.38
N MET A 61 -1.36 -0.04 -0.07
CA MET A 61 -1.49 0.97 0.96
C MET A 61 -0.19 1.02 1.79
N TRP A 62 0.34 2.21 2.00
CA TRP A 62 1.52 2.41 2.84
C TRP A 62 1.09 2.71 4.28
N LEU A 63 1.64 1.98 5.25
CA LEU A 63 1.24 2.15 6.66
C LEU A 63 1.96 3.31 7.36
N TRP A 64 2.96 3.94 6.74
CA TRP A 64 3.58 5.17 7.25
C TRP A 64 2.73 6.45 7.06
N SER A 65 1.45 6.30 6.69
CA SER A 65 0.46 7.36 6.71
C SER A 65 -0.74 6.90 7.53
N ALA A 66 -0.68 7.11 8.85
CA ALA A 66 -1.73 6.64 9.75
C ALA A 66 -3.10 7.24 9.40
N LYS A 67 -4.08 6.34 9.18
CA LYS A 67 -5.49 6.64 8.88
C LYS A 67 -6.36 5.42 9.23
N ASP A 68 -7.64 5.65 9.51
CA ASP A 68 -8.60 4.62 9.96
C ASP A 68 -9.39 3.95 8.82
N PHE A 69 -9.11 4.33 7.58
CA PHE A 69 -9.70 3.78 6.38
C PHE A 69 -8.65 3.18 5.43
N ILE A 70 -9.10 2.24 4.60
CA ILE A 70 -8.25 1.63 3.56
C ILE A 70 -8.18 2.57 2.35
N SER A 71 -7.00 2.73 1.79
CA SER A 71 -6.76 3.47 0.55
C SER A 71 -5.96 2.64 -0.45
N PHE A 72 -5.85 3.16 -1.67
CA PHE A 72 -4.97 2.64 -2.70
C PHE A 72 -3.94 3.73 -3.00
N ASP A 73 -2.87 3.74 -2.23
CA ASP A 73 -1.79 4.73 -2.32
C ASP A 73 -0.89 4.48 -3.54
N PHE A 74 -0.90 3.25 -4.05
CA PHE A 74 -0.24 2.87 -5.30
C PHE A 74 -1.08 1.83 -6.05
N ALA A 75 -1.17 1.98 -7.36
CA ALA A 75 -1.71 0.96 -8.27
C ALA A 75 -1.10 1.13 -9.67
N ASP A 76 -1.07 0.07 -10.47
CA ASP A 76 -0.60 0.18 -11.85
C ASP A 76 -1.56 1.01 -12.71
N GLY A 77 -1.00 1.79 -13.64
CA GLY A 77 -1.78 2.71 -14.48
C GLY A 77 -2.47 3.86 -13.73
N GLY A 78 -2.10 4.13 -12.47
CA GLY A 78 -2.65 5.22 -11.66
C GLY A 78 -4.09 4.99 -11.17
N SER A 79 -4.61 3.76 -11.29
CA SER A 79 -5.96 3.41 -10.84
C SER A 79 -5.95 2.02 -10.21
N PRO A 80 -6.55 1.82 -9.03
CA PRO A 80 -6.66 0.48 -8.46
C PRO A 80 -7.59 -0.43 -9.27
N ARG A 81 -8.38 0.12 -10.21
CA ARG A 81 -9.31 -0.65 -11.04
C ARG A 81 -8.56 -1.53 -12.05
N THR A 82 -8.22 -2.75 -11.63
CA THR A 82 -7.61 -3.78 -12.49
C THR A 82 -8.59 -4.33 -13.51
N VAL A 83 -9.85 -4.58 -13.08
CA VAL A 83 -10.91 -5.07 -13.99
C VAL A 83 -12.17 -4.22 -13.82
N GLY A 84 -12.74 -3.83 -14.96
CA GLY A 84 -14.01 -3.10 -15.07
C GLY A 84 -15.20 -3.89 -14.52
N HIS A 85 -16.39 -3.30 -14.57
CA HIS A 85 -17.58 -3.97 -14.04
C HIS A 85 -17.92 -5.20 -14.88
N ILE A 86 -18.06 -6.36 -14.22
CA ILE A 86 -18.65 -7.55 -14.82
C ILE A 86 -19.98 -7.82 -14.11
N GLY A 87 -21.06 -7.81 -14.89
CA GLY A 87 -22.42 -8.01 -14.40
C GLY A 87 -22.69 -9.47 -14.04
N PHE A 88 -23.52 -9.67 -13.02
CA PHE A 88 -24.06 -10.99 -12.68
C PHE A 88 -25.21 -11.34 -13.63
N GLN A 89 -25.07 -12.44 -14.37
CA GLN A 89 -26.15 -12.98 -15.21
C GLN A 89 -26.83 -14.18 -14.52
N ASP A 90 -26.03 -15.17 -14.16
CA ASP A 90 -26.44 -16.35 -13.40
C ASP A 90 -25.28 -16.90 -12.56
N GLN A 91 -25.57 -17.93 -11.76
CA GLN A 91 -24.60 -18.51 -10.84
C GLN A 91 -23.44 -19.23 -11.55
N ALA A 92 -23.68 -19.88 -12.70
CA ALA A 92 -22.63 -20.62 -13.39
C ALA A 92 -21.63 -19.65 -14.01
N GLN A 93 -22.15 -18.67 -14.77
CA GLN A 93 -21.36 -17.60 -15.37
C GLN A 93 -20.55 -16.83 -14.31
N PHE A 94 -21.18 -16.48 -13.19
CA PHE A 94 -20.51 -15.64 -12.19
C PHE A 94 -19.59 -16.42 -11.26
N ALA A 95 -19.72 -17.75 -11.16
CA ALA A 95 -18.75 -18.59 -10.48
C ALA A 95 -17.40 -18.58 -11.22
N GLU A 96 -17.43 -18.72 -12.55
CA GLU A 96 -16.25 -18.61 -13.42
C GLU A 96 -15.63 -17.22 -13.29
N VAL A 97 -16.43 -16.16 -13.45
CA VAL A 97 -15.93 -14.77 -13.29
C VAL A 97 -15.35 -14.51 -11.91
N ALA A 98 -15.97 -15.02 -10.84
CA ALA A 98 -15.42 -14.83 -9.50
C ALA A 98 -14.04 -15.47 -9.34
N HIS A 99 -13.83 -16.63 -9.96
CA HIS A 99 -12.55 -17.31 -10.00
C HIS A 99 -11.51 -16.51 -10.81
N ASP A 100 -11.84 -16.11 -12.03
CA ASP A 100 -10.95 -15.33 -12.90
C ASP A 100 -10.52 -13.99 -12.26
N LEU A 101 -11.44 -13.31 -11.58
CA LEU A 101 -11.12 -12.10 -10.83
C LEU A 101 -10.18 -12.37 -9.65
N ALA A 102 -10.33 -13.52 -8.99
CA ALA A 102 -9.44 -13.91 -7.89
C ALA A 102 -8.05 -14.31 -8.39
N GLU A 103 -7.94 -14.98 -9.54
CA GLU A 103 -6.67 -15.29 -10.22
C GLU A 103 -5.95 -14.02 -10.68
N THR A 104 -6.68 -13.10 -11.34
CA THR A 104 -6.13 -11.78 -11.72
C THR A 104 -5.60 -11.02 -10.50
N ALA A 105 -6.32 -11.09 -9.37
CA ALA A 105 -5.86 -10.48 -8.13
C ALA A 105 -4.60 -11.15 -7.58
N ALA A 106 -4.51 -12.48 -7.66
CA ALA A 106 -3.34 -13.24 -7.23
C ALA A 106 -2.08 -12.90 -8.04
N GLU A 107 -2.21 -12.74 -9.36
CA GLU A 107 -1.11 -12.32 -10.23
C GLU A 107 -0.57 -10.95 -9.81
N GLN A 108 -1.47 -9.96 -9.65
CA GLN A 108 -1.07 -8.61 -9.25
C GLN A 108 -0.48 -8.56 -7.83
N VAL A 109 -0.99 -9.38 -6.91
CA VAL A 109 -0.41 -9.52 -5.56
C VAL A 109 1.02 -10.02 -5.64
N ASN A 110 1.30 -11.05 -6.43
CA ASN A 110 2.66 -11.57 -6.58
C ASN A 110 3.61 -10.55 -7.22
N ASP A 111 3.15 -9.83 -8.24
CA ASP A 111 3.91 -8.74 -8.85
C ASP A 111 4.29 -7.67 -7.81
N PHE A 112 3.35 -7.24 -6.96
CA PHE A 112 3.66 -6.29 -5.88
C PHE A 112 4.63 -6.85 -4.84
N ARG A 113 4.53 -8.13 -4.48
CA ARG A 113 5.49 -8.78 -3.56
C ARG A 113 6.92 -8.74 -4.10
N GLU A 114 7.08 -8.98 -5.40
CA GLU A 114 8.39 -8.95 -6.06
C GLU A 114 8.95 -7.52 -6.12
N ARG A 115 8.12 -6.57 -6.59
CA ARG A 115 8.49 -5.15 -6.77
C ARG A 115 8.75 -4.43 -5.44
N PHE A 116 8.04 -4.79 -4.38
CA PHE A 116 8.13 -4.12 -3.07
C PHE A 116 8.86 -4.95 -2.02
N SER A 117 9.84 -5.72 -2.46
CA SER A 117 10.68 -6.59 -1.64
C SER A 117 11.67 -5.84 -0.73
N SER A 118 11.93 -4.56 -0.97
CA SER A 118 12.83 -3.73 -0.14
C SER A 118 12.48 -2.24 -0.18
N LEU A 119 12.99 -1.47 0.79
CA LEU A 119 12.84 0.00 0.81
C LEU A 119 13.49 0.67 -0.41
N ASN A 120 14.61 0.15 -0.90
CA ASN A 120 15.25 0.67 -2.11
C ASN A 120 14.36 0.48 -3.33
N ALA A 121 13.80 -0.72 -3.51
CA ALA A 121 12.90 -1.02 -4.62
C ALA A 121 11.62 -0.16 -4.56
N VAL A 122 11.04 0.02 -3.37
CA VAL A 122 9.90 0.94 -3.17
C VAL A 122 10.28 2.39 -3.48
N SER A 123 11.42 2.86 -2.97
CA SER A 123 11.90 4.23 -3.23
C SER A 123 12.10 4.46 -4.73
N GLU A 124 12.78 3.55 -5.43
CA GLU A 124 12.99 3.64 -6.88
C GLU A 124 11.66 3.66 -7.63
N GLN A 125 10.75 2.75 -7.31
CA GLN A 125 9.45 2.66 -7.97
C GLN A 125 8.53 3.87 -7.74
N LEU A 126 8.57 4.48 -6.54
CA LEU A 126 7.77 5.66 -6.23
C LEU A 126 8.39 6.93 -6.83
N THR A 127 9.70 7.06 -6.79
CA THR A 127 10.40 8.22 -7.36
C THR A 127 10.35 8.23 -8.89
N SER A 128 10.38 7.06 -9.54
CA SER A 128 10.23 6.97 -11.00
C SER A 128 8.88 7.47 -11.49
N ARG A 129 7.82 7.39 -10.67
CA ARG A 129 6.48 7.89 -11.02
C ARG A 129 6.34 9.40 -10.94
N LEU A 130 7.28 10.09 -10.30
CA LEU A 130 7.24 11.54 -10.17
C LEU A 130 7.41 12.26 -11.53
N SER A 131 7.85 11.57 -12.58
CA SER A 131 7.83 12.08 -13.95
C SER A 131 6.45 12.05 -14.62
N GLU A 132 5.46 11.37 -14.03
CA GLU A 132 4.16 11.06 -14.66
C GLU A 132 3.00 11.85 -14.01
N LYS A 133 2.98 13.19 -14.15
CA LYS A 133 1.94 14.08 -13.57
C LYS A 133 1.58 13.72 -12.11
N PRO A 134 2.55 13.78 -11.19
CA PRO A 134 2.35 13.36 -9.81
C PRO A 134 1.31 14.21 -9.10
N GLY A 135 0.50 13.58 -8.27
CA GLY A 135 -0.29 14.25 -7.25
C GLY A 135 0.49 14.46 -5.95
N VAL A 136 -0.10 15.21 -5.01
CA VAL A 136 0.53 15.49 -3.71
C VAL A 136 0.87 14.21 -2.91
N TRP A 137 0.05 13.17 -3.04
CA TRP A 137 0.28 11.90 -2.36
C TRP A 137 1.45 11.11 -2.96
N ASP A 138 1.68 11.21 -4.27
CA ASP A 138 2.84 10.60 -4.93
C ASP A 138 4.14 11.21 -4.40
N TRP A 139 4.19 12.54 -4.29
CA TRP A 139 5.32 13.25 -3.69
C TRP A 139 5.54 12.85 -2.23
N TYR A 140 4.48 12.82 -1.43
CA TYR A 140 4.56 12.43 -0.03
C TYR A 140 5.07 11.00 0.15
N HIS A 141 4.54 10.02 -0.58
CA HIS A 141 4.97 8.63 -0.46
C HIS A 141 6.39 8.42 -0.96
N ALA A 142 6.78 9.07 -2.07
CA ALA A 142 8.14 9.04 -2.55
C ALA A 142 9.12 9.69 -1.55
N ALA A 143 8.73 10.79 -0.90
CA ALA A 143 9.55 11.45 0.11
C ALA A 143 9.83 10.53 1.30
N VAL A 144 8.80 9.86 1.84
CA VAL A 144 8.96 8.93 2.96
C VAL A 144 9.82 7.73 2.57
N ALA A 145 9.57 7.13 1.41
CA ALA A 145 10.34 5.99 0.92
C ALA A 145 11.83 6.34 0.70
N ALA A 146 12.12 7.48 0.07
CA ALA A 146 13.49 7.95 -0.12
C ALA A 146 14.20 8.21 1.22
N GLY A 147 13.52 8.83 2.18
CA GLY A 147 14.08 9.08 3.51
C GLY A 147 14.41 7.78 4.26
N LEU A 148 13.52 6.78 4.17
CA LEU A 148 13.76 5.44 4.74
C LEU A 148 14.89 4.68 4.03
N ALA A 149 15.04 4.86 2.72
CA ALA A 149 16.15 4.35 1.93
C ALA A 149 17.47 5.12 2.18
N GLY A 150 17.42 6.26 2.87
CA GLY A 150 18.60 7.09 3.17
C GLY A 150 18.98 8.07 2.06
N ASP A 151 18.15 8.22 1.03
CA ASP A 151 18.30 9.26 0.01
C ASP A 151 17.65 10.57 0.51
N VAL A 152 18.42 11.27 1.35
CA VAL A 152 18.00 12.54 1.97
C VAL A 152 17.71 13.62 0.93
N ALA A 153 18.48 13.67 -0.16
CA ALA A 153 18.33 14.70 -1.18
C ALA A 153 17.00 14.55 -1.92
N THR A 154 16.69 13.34 -2.38
CA THR A 154 15.41 13.04 -3.04
C THR A 154 14.25 13.23 -2.08
N SER A 155 14.39 12.76 -0.84
CA SER A 155 13.34 12.91 0.19
C SER A 155 13.02 14.38 0.48
N ARG A 156 14.05 15.21 0.65
CA ARG A 156 13.89 16.65 0.90
C ARG A 156 13.17 17.34 -0.26
N GLY A 157 13.63 17.12 -1.49
CA GLY A 157 13.01 17.72 -2.68
C GLY A 157 11.56 17.29 -2.88
N ALA A 158 11.22 16.03 -2.57
CA ALA A 158 9.85 15.55 -2.67
C ALA A 158 8.94 16.13 -1.58
N PHE A 159 9.42 16.30 -0.33
CA PHE A 159 8.65 17.02 0.70
C PHE A 159 8.47 18.49 0.37
N GLU A 160 9.48 19.16 -0.19
CA GLU A 160 9.35 20.54 -0.67
C GLU A 160 8.24 20.67 -1.71
N LYS A 161 8.10 19.69 -2.61
CA LYS A 161 6.98 19.65 -3.57
C LYS A 161 5.61 19.56 -2.89
N VAL A 162 5.48 18.77 -1.81
CA VAL A 162 4.23 18.73 -1.02
C VAL A 162 3.94 20.09 -0.39
N LEU A 163 4.96 20.78 0.13
CA LEU A 163 4.81 22.10 0.73
C LEU A 163 4.47 23.19 -0.30
N ASP A 164 5.01 23.07 -1.52
CA ASP A 164 4.76 24.00 -2.63
C ASP A 164 3.30 23.96 -3.12
N GLU A 165 2.58 22.83 -2.94
CA GLU A 165 1.16 22.71 -3.31
C GLU A 165 0.24 23.56 -2.43
N ARG A 166 0.71 24.02 -1.26
CA ARG A 166 -0.09 24.82 -0.34
C ARG A 166 -0.09 26.29 -0.72
N ASP A 167 -1.29 26.85 -0.84
CA ASP A 167 -1.58 28.27 -1.01
C ASP A 167 -2.61 28.79 0.01
N ALA A 168 -3.00 30.05 -0.12
CA ALA A 168 -3.95 30.70 0.79
C ALA A 168 -5.40 30.18 0.68
N LEU A 169 -5.74 29.41 -0.36
CA LEU A 169 -7.07 28.86 -0.62
C LEU A 169 -7.09 27.33 -0.48
N SER A 170 -6.02 26.76 0.06
CA SER A 170 -5.86 25.33 0.18
C SER A 170 -6.91 24.73 1.11
N PRO A 171 -7.48 23.57 0.74
CA PRO A 171 -8.44 22.88 1.59
C PRO A 171 -7.77 22.41 2.89
N ASP A 172 -8.55 22.31 3.97
CA ASP A 172 -8.03 21.97 5.31
C ASP A 172 -7.17 20.70 5.32
N TRP A 173 -7.56 19.67 4.56
CA TRP A 173 -6.80 18.41 4.47
C TRP A 173 -5.36 18.60 3.94
N LEU A 174 -5.14 19.59 3.06
CA LEU A 174 -3.80 19.88 2.52
C LEU A 174 -2.96 20.66 3.54
N THR A 175 -3.59 21.54 4.30
CA THR A 175 -2.96 22.24 5.43
C THR A 175 -2.52 21.24 6.50
N GLU A 176 -3.41 20.32 6.89
CA GLU A 176 -3.11 19.23 7.82
C GLU A 176 -1.97 18.33 7.32
N LEU A 177 -1.95 18.02 6.02
CA LEU A 177 -0.84 17.28 5.42
C LEU A 177 0.49 18.04 5.55
N CYS A 178 0.50 19.33 5.23
CA CYS A 178 1.70 20.17 5.35
C CYS A 178 2.23 20.25 6.78
N GLU A 179 1.33 20.38 7.76
CA GLU A 179 1.69 20.35 9.18
C GLU A 179 2.25 18.99 9.59
N ARG A 180 1.64 17.90 9.12
CA ARG A 180 2.09 16.53 9.39
C ARG A 180 3.49 16.26 8.83
N ILE A 181 3.85 16.80 7.66
CA ILE A 181 5.18 16.56 7.07
C ILE A 181 6.30 17.41 7.69
N ALA A 182 5.98 18.43 8.49
CA ALA A 182 7.01 19.26 9.14
C ALA A 182 7.95 18.43 10.03
N THR A 183 7.40 17.47 10.78
CA THR A 183 8.20 16.57 11.64
C THR A 183 9.17 15.72 10.82
N PRO A 184 8.72 14.83 9.91
CA PRO A 184 9.64 14.00 9.13
C PRO A 184 10.64 14.82 8.30
N TYR A 185 10.24 15.98 7.79
CA TYR A 185 11.13 16.88 7.04
C TYR A 185 12.35 17.33 7.88
N HIS A 186 12.14 17.69 9.15
CA HIS A 186 13.22 18.09 10.04
C HIS A 186 14.08 16.93 10.55
N LEU A 187 13.58 15.68 10.45
CA LEU A 187 14.31 14.49 10.89
C LEU A 187 15.19 13.88 9.80
N LEU A 188 15.17 14.39 8.56
CA LEU A 188 15.86 13.76 7.41
C LEU A 188 17.37 13.55 7.62
N ASP A 189 18.03 14.45 8.34
CA ASP A 189 19.47 14.36 8.58
C ASP A 189 19.80 13.39 9.74
N ASP A 190 18.80 12.95 10.52
CA ASP A 190 18.90 11.90 11.53
C ASP A 190 18.10 10.66 11.12
N ARG A 191 18.80 9.72 10.46
CA ARG A 191 18.25 8.45 9.98
C ARG A 191 17.50 7.67 11.07
N ASN A 192 18.02 7.65 12.30
CA ASN A 192 17.42 6.87 13.38
C ASN A 192 16.13 7.54 13.87
N ALA A 193 16.12 8.87 13.97
CA ALA A 193 14.94 9.61 14.34
C ALA A 193 13.86 9.52 13.24
N PHE A 194 14.22 9.66 11.96
CA PHE A 194 13.29 9.52 10.84
C PHE A 194 12.65 8.12 10.79
N ARG A 195 13.48 7.07 10.95
CA ARG A 195 12.98 5.69 11.02
C ARG A 195 12.07 5.47 12.23
N SER A 196 12.41 6.06 13.39
CA SER A 196 11.58 5.96 14.60
C SER A 196 10.22 6.63 14.42
N TRP A 197 10.18 7.78 13.74
CA TRP A 197 8.93 8.43 13.34
C TRP A 197 8.10 7.53 12.41
N ALA A 198 8.69 7.02 11.34
CA ALA A 198 7.97 6.17 10.38
C ALA A 198 7.44 4.88 11.05
N ARG A 199 8.21 4.30 11.98
CA ARG A 199 7.75 3.17 12.79
C ARG A 199 6.54 3.53 13.65
N ALA A 200 6.52 4.71 14.26
CA ALA A 200 5.38 5.18 15.04
C ALA A 200 4.13 5.33 14.16
N GLU A 201 4.27 5.90 12.96
CA GLU A 201 3.18 5.99 11.97
C GLU A 201 2.65 4.60 11.58
N VAL A 202 3.54 3.65 11.27
CA VAL A 202 3.15 2.27 10.94
C VAL A 202 2.37 1.63 12.09
N LEU A 203 2.85 1.76 13.32
CA LEU A 203 2.16 1.18 14.48
C LEU A 203 0.79 1.83 14.71
N ALA A 204 0.68 3.15 14.56
CA ALA A 204 -0.59 3.87 14.66
C ALA A 204 -1.57 3.44 13.55
N ALA A 205 -1.11 3.31 12.30
CA ALA A 205 -1.92 2.83 11.20
C ALA A 205 -2.45 1.40 11.46
N ARG A 206 -1.60 0.50 11.95
CA ARG A 206 -2.00 -0.88 12.29
C ARG A 206 -3.06 -0.92 13.38
N GLU A 207 -2.97 -0.05 14.39
CA GLU A 207 -3.97 0.09 15.44
C GLU A 207 -5.31 0.59 14.87
N LEU A 208 -5.30 1.71 14.14
CA LEU A 208 -6.48 2.31 13.53
C LEU A 208 -7.21 1.33 12.60
N LEU A 209 -6.45 0.56 11.81
CA LEU A 209 -6.98 -0.40 10.83
C LEU A 209 -7.29 -1.78 11.42
N LYS A 210 -6.87 -2.03 12.67
CA LYS A 210 -7.02 -3.31 13.38
C LYS A 210 -6.30 -4.47 12.66
N LEU A 211 -5.10 -4.23 12.15
CA LEU A 211 -4.26 -5.24 11.48
C LEU A 211 -3.55 -6.20 12.46
N GLY A 212 -3.56 -5.87 13.75
CA GLY A 212 -2.82 -6.58 14.79
C GLY A 212 -1.35 -6.15 14.84
N PRO A 213 -0.56 -6.74 15.75
CA PRO A 213 0.87 -6.43 15.85
C PRO A 213 1.60 -6.84 14.56
N PRO A 214 2.74 -6.20 14.24
CA PRO A 214 3.59 -6.66 13.15
C PRO A 214 4.20 -8.03 13.46
N SER A 215 4.62 -8.73 12.41
CA SER A 215 5.26 -10.06 12.49
C SER A 215 6.66 -9.99 13.11
N SER A 216 7.29 -8.82 13.06
CA SER A 216 8.65 -8.54 13.53
C SER A 216 8.67 -7.41 14.56
N THR A 217 9.73 -7.32 15.37
CA THR A 217 9.86 -6.27 16.40
C THR A 217 9.98 -4.87 15.79
N ASP A 218 10.72 -4.73 14.70
CA ASP A 218 10.76 -3.53 13.88
C ASP A 218 10.03 -3.82 12.56
N PRO A 219 8.83 -3.23 12.35
CA PRO A 219 8.02 -3.53 11.16
C PRO A 219 8.65 -3.03 9.87
N LEU A 220 9.61 -2.10 9.93
CA LEU A 220 10.32 -1.64 8.75
C LEU A 220 11.48 -2.59 8.44
N PRO A 221 11.78 -2.90 7.18
CA PRO A 221 12.94 -3.72 6.84
C PRO A 221 14.23 -2.95 7.18
N PRO A 222 15.35 -3.65 7.40
CA PRO A 222 16.60 -3.00 7.77
C PRO A 222 16.97 -1.92 6.75
N ALA A 223 17.46 -0.81 7.27
CA ALA A 223 17.82 0.31 6.44
C ALA A 223 19.06 -0.08 5.59
N PRO A 224 19.12 0.30 4.29
CA PRO A 224 20.22 -0.08 3.41
C PRO A 224 21.59 0.37 3.96
N ALA A 225 22.65 -0.39 3.71
CA ALA A 225 24.01 -0.01 4.12
C ALA A 225 24.40 1.33 3.48
N ARG A 226 25.12 2.19 4.20
CA ARG A 226 25.62 3.43 3.59
C ARG A 226 26.66 3.09 2.51
N PRO A 227 26.75 3.87 1.42
CA PRO A 227 27.89 3.80 0.53
C PRO A 227 29.19 4.01 1.36
N GLY A 228 30.01 2.97 1.47
CA GLY A 228 31.27 2.98 2.24
C GLY A 228 31.26 2.25 3.60
N GLU A 229 30.11 1.78 4.09
CA GLU A 229 30.06 0.85 5.24
C GLU A 229 30.34 -0.58 4.76
N ASN A 230 31.62 -0.92 4.56
CA ASN A 230 32.02 -2.31 4.36
C ASN A 230 31.68 -3.13 5.61
N HIS A 231 30.93 -4.22 5.41
CA HIS A 231 30.68 -5.25 6.40
C HIS A 231 32.04 -5.84 6.84
N MET A 232 32.57 -5.40 7.98
CA MET A 232 33.64 -6.13 8.65
C MET A 232 33.06 -7.48 9.04
N SER A 233 33.49 -8.52 8.32
CA SER A 233 33.24 -9.89 8.76
C SER A 233 33.80 -10.05 10.18
N PRO A 234 33.06 -10.70 11.10
CA PRO A 234 33.60 -10.97 12.42
C PRO A 234 34.85 -11.86 12.29
N PRO A 235 35.86 -11.68 13.16
CA PRO A 235 37.06 -12.50 13.09
C PRO A 235 36.70 -13.98 13.33
N PRO A 236 37.38 -14.90 12.64
CA PRO A 236 37.14 -16.33 12.83
C PRO A 236 37.43 -16.73 14.30
N GLN A 237 36.57 -17.59 14.85
CA GLN A 237 36.71 -18.20 16.17
C GLN A 237 37.88 -19.19 16.20
#